data_AF-A0A7C4SZ59-F1
#
_entry.id   AF-A0A7C4SZ59-F1
#
_cell.length_a   1.000
_cell.length_b   1.000
_cell.length_c   1.000
_cell.angle_alpha   90.00
_cell.angle_beta   90.00
_cell.angle_gamma   90.00
#
_symmetry.space_group_name_H-M   'P 1'
#
loop_
_entity.id
_entity.type
_entity.pdbx_description
1 polymer ?
#
loop_
_entity_poly.entity_id
_entity_poly.type
_entity_poly.pdbx_seq_one_letter_code
_entity_poly.pdbx_strand_id
1 'polypeptide(L)'
;MKSLLPVVERLRSRFGIGQVCIVADRGMISQQTLAELESPDRGWPYILGARMRTQKEVRQEVLSVPGRYRLVHPQSRSKKDPSALKVKDVVIDGRRYIVCLNEDQARKDAADREAILSSLREKLKQGDKALVGNKGYRRYLKTTGERFEIDEQKVLAEARYDGKWVLRTNTDLPAEEVALKYKQLWMVESLFRTLKSVLETRPIYHRRDETILGHVFCSFLAFVLMKELQSRAERLGYALEWADVIRDLDRLQETELEQDGKRFLLRTEASGTCGKVFQAAGVALPPTVRQVA
;
A
#
# COMPACT_ATOMS: atom_id res chain seq x y z
N MET A 1 4.20 -7.91 -20.53
CA MET A 1 3.60 -8.52 -19.33
C MET A 1 2.19 -9.00 -19.69
N LYS A 2 2.06 -10.16 -20.32
CA LYS A 2 0.79 -10.91 -20.33
C LYS A 2 0.74 -11.63 -18.98
N SER A 3 -0.32 -11.48 -18.17
CA SER A 3 -0.85 -12.58 -17.33
C SER A 3 -1.61 -12.21 -16.02
N LEU A 4 -2.16 -11.01 -15.82
CA LEU A 4 -3.07 -10.84 -14.67
C LEU A 4 -4.32 -11.72 -14.81
N LEU A 5 -4.97 -11.65 -15.97
CA LEU A 5 -6.25 -12.32 -16.21
C LEU A 5 -6.15 -13.86 -16.16
N PRO A 6 -5.14 -14.50 -16.81
CA PRO A 6 -4.92 -15.94 -16.68
C PRO A 6 -4.65 -16.43 -15.24
N VAL A 7 -4.07 -15.59 -14.38
CA VAL A 7 -3.86 -15.94 -12.97
C VAL A 7 -5.19 -15.92 -12.23
N VAL A 8 -6.02 -14.91 -12.45
CA VAL A 8 -7.35 -14.81 -11.84
C VAL A 8 -8.29 -15.93 -12.31
N GLU A 9 -8.26 -16.28 -13.61
CA GLU A 9 -8.99 -17.43 -14.15
C GLU A 9 -8.58 -18.74 -13.47
N ARG A 10 -7.26 -18.96 -13.29
CA ARG A 10 -6.73 -20.14 -12.59
C ARG A 10 -7.12 -20.19 -11.13
N LEU A 11 -7.17 -19.04 -10.45
CA LEU A 11 -7.63 -18.96 -9.07
C LEU A 11 -9.10 -19.39 -8.95
N ARG A 12 -9.95 -18.94 -9.87
CA ARG A 12 -11.36 -19.35 -9.94
C ARG A 12 -11.49 -20.85 -10.23
N SER A 13 -10.82 -21.35 -11.27
CA SER A 13 -10.98 -22.74 -11.71
C SER A 13 -10.42 -23.75 -10.70
N ARG A 14 -9.31 -23.41 -10.03
CA ARG A 14 -8.63 -24.31 -9.10
C ARG A 14 -9.21 -24.28 -7.69
N PHE A 15 -9.65 -23.10 -7.21
CA PHE A 15 -10.05 -22.91 -5.82
C PHE A 15 -11.55 -22.57 -5.66
N GLY A 16 -12.32 -22.53 -6.74
CA GLY A 16 -13.77 -22.26 -6.68
C GLY A 16 -14.12 -20.83 -6.25
N ILE A 17 -13.21 -19.87 -6.44
CA ILE A 17 -13.43 -18.49 -6.02
C ILE A 17 -14.52 -17.84 -6.89
N GLY A 18 -15.66 -17.51 -6.28
CA GLY A 18 -16.84 -16.99 -6.98
C GLY A 18 -16.70 -15.56 -7.49
N GLN A 19 -16.09 -14.67 -6.70
CA GLN A 19 -15.89 -13.26 -7.05
C GLN A 19 -14.47 -12.80 -6.70
N VAL A 20 -13.86 -12.03 -7.60
CA VAL A 20 -12.54 -11.42 -7.41
C VAL A 20 -12.64 -9.96 -7.80
N CYS A 21 -12.18 -9.07 -6.91
CA CYS A 21 -11.98 -7.66 -7.24
C CYS A 21 -10.49 -7.40 -7.46
N ILE A 22 -10.14 -6.86 -8.62
CA ILE A 22 -8.76 -6.58 -8.98
C ILE A 22 -8.37 -5.18 -8.50
N VAL A 23 -7.36 -5.09 -7.64
CA VAL A 23 -6.81 -3.81 -7.18
C VAL A 23 -5.37 -3.67 -7.68
N ALA A 24 -5.07 -2.60 -8.42
CA ALA A 24 -3.75 -2.41 -9.01
C ALA A 24 -3.36 -0.94 -9.23
N ASP A 25 -2.06 -0.67 -9.09
CA ASP A 25 -1.47 0.65 -9.26
C ASP A 25 -1.40 1.14 -10.70
N ARG A 26 -1.26 2.46 -10.79
CA ARG A 26 -1.08 3.21 -12.04
C ARG A 26 0.13 2.72 -12.83
N GLY A 27 -0.11 1.90 -13.84
CA GLY A 27 0.91 1.38 -14.76
C GLY A 27 1.18 -0.10 -14.69
N MET A 28 0.51 -0.83 -13.78
CA MET A 28 0.54 -2.30 -13.78
C MET A 28 -0.40 -2.90 -14.83
N ILE A 29 -1.42 -2.14 -15.25
CA ILE A 29 -2.45 -2.59 -16.19
C ILE A 29 -2.28 -1.89 -17.54
N SER A 30 -2.21 -2.68 -18.60
CA SER A 30 -2.17 -2.17 -19.98
C SER A 30 -3.57 -1.73 -20.44
N GLN A 31 -3.67 -0.91 -21.48
CA GLN A 31 -4.98 -0.56 -22.05
C GLN A 31 -5.74 -1.79 -22.56
N GLN A 32 -5.03 -2.77 -23.11
CA GLN A 32 -5.62 -4.05 -23.53
C GLN A 32 -6.23 -4.79 -22.33
N THR A 33 -5.49 -4.92 -21.22
CA THR A 33 -6.02 -5.57 -20.00
C THR A 33 -7.21 -4.81 -19.43
N LEU A 34 -7.21 -3.48 -19.48
CA LEU A 34 -8.36 -2.68 -19.05
C LEU A 34 -9.60 -2.94 -19.93
N ALA A 35 -9.45 -2.98 -21.25
CA ALA A 35 -10.54 -3.29 -22.16
C ALA A 35 -11.09 -4.71 -21.93
N GLU A 36 -10.23 -5.68 -21.62
CA GLU A 36 -10.64 -7.05 -21.27
C GLU A 36 -11.37 -7.12 -19.92
N LEU A 37 -11.02 -6.27 -18.94
CA LEU A 37 -11.74 -6.16 -17.65
C LEU A 37 -13.12 -5.52 -17.79
N GLU A 38 -13.25 -4.62 -18.75
CA GLU A 38 -14.49 -3.90 -19.07
C GLU A 38 -15.35 -4.61 -20.11
N SER A 39 -14.86 -5.73 -20.67
CA SER A 39 -15.65 -6.56 -21.57
C SER A 39 -16.92 -7.06 -20.84
N PRO A 40 -18.11 -6.94 -21.47
CA PRO A 40 -19.36 -7.49 -20.94
C PRO A 40 -19.26 -8.99 -20.59
N ASP A 41 -18.41 -9.73 -21.30
CA ASP A 41 -18.29 -11.18 -21.18
C ASP A 41 -17.54 -11.64 -19.92
N ARG A 42 -16.75 -10.76 -19.30
CA ARG A 42 -15.98 -11.07 -18.08
C ARG A 42 -16.51 -10.32 -16.87
N GLY A 43 -16.79 -9.03 -17.00
CA GLY A 43 -17.44 -8.21 -15.96
C GLY A 43 -16.74 -8.22 -14.60
N TRP A 44 -15.41 -8.25 -14.55
CA TRP A 44 -14.70 -8.36 -13.27
C TRP A 44 -14.66 -7.02 -12.53
N PRO A 45 -15.05 -6.98 -11.24
CA PRO A 45 -14.86 -5.80 -10.41
C PRO A 45 -13.38 -5.41 -10.34
N TYR A 46 -13.10 -4.12 -10.44
CA TYR A 46 -11.75 -3.59 -10.32
C TYR A 46 -11.69 -2.24 -9.62
N ILE A 47 -10.53 -1.93 -9.03
CA ILE A 47 -10.15 -0.62 -8.51
C ILE A 47 -8.72 -0.32 -8.98
N LEU A 48 -8.57 0.60 -9.92
CA LEU A 48 -7.31 0.86 -10.61
C LEU A 48 -6.83 2.29 -10.43
N GLY A 49 -5.54 2.46 -10.15
CA GLY A 49 -4.91 3.79 -10.12
C GLY A 49 -4.89 4.42 -11.51
N ALA A 50 -5.45 5.63 -11.64
CA ALA A 50 -5.49 6.38 -12.89
C ALA A 50 -4.32 7.39 -12.99
N ARG A 51 -3.84 7.64 -14.22
CA ARG A 51 -2.69 8.52 -14.45
C ARG A 51 -3.14 9.96 -14.69
N MET A 52 -3.22 10.75 -13.63
CA MET A 52 -3.71 12.14 -13.67
C MET A 52 -3.05 13.08 -14.69
N ARG A 53 -1.76 12.87 -15.00
CA ARG A 53 -0.97 13.80 -15.81
C ARG A 53 -0.93 13.42 -17.29
N THR A 54 -1.06 12.13 -17.59
CA THR A 54 -0.87 11.58 -18.95
C THR A 54 -2.18 11.10 -19.58
N GLN A 55 -3.18 10.73 -18.79
CA GLN A 55 -4.52 10.44 -19.30
C GLN A 55 -5.29 11.76 -19.48
N LYS A 56 -5.59 12.10 -20.74
CA LYS A 56 -6.24 13.36 -21.11
C LYS A 56 -7.58 13.56 -20.41
N GLU A 57 -8.43 12.53 -20.43
CA GLU A 57 -9.74 12.51 -19.76
C GLU A 57 -9.63 12.78 -18.25
N VAL A 58 -8.71 12.11 -17.56
CA VAL A 58 -8.51 12.35 -16.12
C VAL A 58 -8.07 13.78 -15.86
N ARG A 59 -7.11 14.27 -16.66
CA ARG A 59 -6.53 15.61 -16.52
C ARG A 59 -7.53 16.74 -16.80
N GLN A 60 -8.30 16.60 -17.88
CA GLN A 60 -9.10 17.68 -18.45
C GLN A 60 -10.55 17.62 -18.00
N GLU A 61 -11.07 16.42 -17.72
CA GLU A 61 -12.49 16.22 -17.45
C GLU A 61 -12.69 15.83 -15.98
N VAL A 62 -12.18 14.67 -15.54
CA VAL A 62 -12.39 14.15 -14.17
C VAL A 62 -11.95 15.14 -13.08
N LEU A 63 -10.74 15.70 -13.22
CA LEU A 63 -10.21 16.68 -12.26
C LEU A 63 -10.81 18.09 -12.40
N SER A 64 -11.60 18.34 -13.44
CA SER A 64 -12.26 19.63 -13.69
C SER A 64 -13.73 19.62 -13.24
N VAL A 65 -14.34 18.45 -13.02
CA VAL A 65 -15.73 18.35 -12.53
C VAL A 65 -15.86 19.06 -11.17
N PRO A 66 -16.69 20.11 -11.04
CA PRO A 66 -16.96 20.73 -9.74
C PRO A 66 -17.77 19.77 -8.86
N GLY A 67 -17.57 19.83 -7.55
CA GLY A 67 -18.32 18.97 -6.63
C GLY A 67 -17.75 18.98 -5.23
N ARG A 68 -18.59 18.63 -4.25
CA ARG A 68 -18.18 18.53 -2.85
C ARG A 68 -17.46 17.23 -2.61
N TYR A 69 -16.35 17.31 -1.89
CA TYR A 69 -15.70 16.11 -1.36
C TYR A 69 -16.43 15.66 -0.10
N ARG A 70 -16.64 14.36 0.03
CA ARG A 70 -17.06 13.70 1.26
C ARG A 70 -15.84 13.44 2.13
N LEU A 71 -15.95 13.74 3.42
CA LEU A 71 -14.92 13.45 4.41
C LEU A 71 -14.96 11.97 4.79
N VAL A 72 -13.83 11.28 4.65
CA VAL A 72 -13.67 9.87 5.08
C VAL A 72 -12.87 9.81 6.38
N HIS A 73 -11.72 10.46 6.41
CA HIS A 73 -10.92 10.64 7.62
C HIS A 73 -10.60 12.12 7.82
N PRO A 74 -10.81 12.65 9.04
CA PRO A 74 -10.44 14.02 9.36
C PRO A 74 -8.92 14.21 9.26
N GLN A 75 -8.50 15.46 9.36
CA GLN A 75 -7.08 15.76 9.45
C GLN A 75 -6.46 15.05 10.65
N SER A 76 -5.32 14.39 10.40
CA SER A 76 -4.59 13.64 11.42
C SER A 76 -4.05 14.62 12.47
N ARG A 77 -4.32 14.33 13.75
CA ARG A 77 -3.78 15.08 14.90
C ARG A 77 -2.53 14.40 15.48
N SER A 78 -2.37 13.11 15.20
CA SER A 78 -1.26 12.27 15.62
C SER A 78 -0.80 11.36 14.48
N LYS A 79 0.48 10.98 14.47
CA LYS A 79 1.05 10.00 13.53
C LYS A 79 0.34 8.64 13.53
N LYS A 80 -0.39 8.32 14.60
CA LYS A 80 -1.18 7.07 14.73
C LYS A 80 -2.57 7.18 14.12
N ASP A 81 -3.05 8.39 13.82
CA ASP A 81 -4.37 8.58 13.20
C ASP A 81 -4.33 8.16 11.73
N PRO A 82 -5.45 7.65 11.18
CA PRO A 82 -5.59 7.47 9.75
C PRO A 82 -5.28 8.76 8.99
N SER A 83 -4.53 8.66 7.89
CA SER A 83 -4.21 9.85 7.10
C SER A 83 -5.47 10.51 6.57
N ALA A 84 -5.49 11.85 6.60
CA ALA A 84 -6.59 12.66 6.10
C ALA A 84 -7.04 12.19 4.72
N LEU A 85 -8.35 12.01 4.56
CA LEU A 85 -8.91 11.49 3.32
C LEU A 85 -10.27 12.12 3.05
N LYS A 86 -10.35 12.71 1.87
CA LYS A 86 -11.57 13.22 1.25
C LYS A 86 -11.75 12.53 -0.10
N VAL A 87 -12.99 12.19 -0.46
CA VAL A 87 -13.29 11.51 -1.74
C VAL A 87 -14.41 12.23 -2.48
N LYS A 88 -14.37 12.16 -3.81
CA LYS A 88 -15.41 12.67 -4.70
C LYS A 88 -15.64 11.65 -5.81
N ASP A 89 -16.89 11.25 -5.97
CA ASP A 89 -17.33 10.35 -7.03
C ASP A 89 -17.62 11.16 -8.31
N VAL A 90 -17.13 10.68 -9.44
CA VAL A 90 -17.20 11.36 -10.74
C VAL A 90 -17.45 10.31 -11.82
N VAL A 91 -18.45 10.54 -12.67
CA VAL A 91 -18.71 9.69 -13.84
C VAL A 91 -18.49 10.50 -15.11
N ILE A 92 -17.66 9.98 -16.02
CA ILE A 92 -17.39 10.56 -17.35
C ILE A 92 -17.62 9.47 -18.39
N ASP A 93 -18.48 9.70 -19.37
CA ASP A 93 -18.83 8.73 -20.43
C ASP A 93 -19.12 7.31 -19.91
N GLY A 94 -19.95 7.20 -18.86
CA GLY A 94 -20.30 5.93 -18.23
C GLY A 94 -19.17 5.27 -17.42
N ARG A 95 -17.98 5.87 -17.34
CA ARG A 95 -16.84 5.38 -16.56
C ARG A 95 -16.78 6.09 -15.21
N ARG A 96 -16.74 5.31 -14.14
CA ARG A 96 -16.72 5.82 -12.77
C ARG A 96 -15.28 6.02 -12.26
N TYR A 97 -15.08 7.18 -11.66
CA TYR A 97 -13.81 7.65 -11.11
C TYR A 97 -13.99 8.15 -9.68
N ILE A 98 -13.07 7.77 -8.79
CA ILE A 98 -13.00 8.29 -7.42
C ILE A 98 -11.80 9.23 -7.33
N VAL A 99 -12.06 10.52 -7.18
CA VAL A 99 -11.03 11.52 -6.91
C VAL A 99 -10.81 11.58 -5.41
N CYS A 100 -9.61 11.22 -4.99
CA CYS A 100 -9.21 11.25 -3.60
C CYS A 100 -8.31 12.46 -3.34
N LEU A 101 -8.41 13.02 -2.14
CA LEU A 101 -7.62 14.15 -1.66
C LEU A 101 -7.14 13.88 -0.24
N ASN A 102 -5.83 13.96 -0.04
CA ASN A 102 -5.20 14.02 1.27
C ASN A 102 -4.67 15.45 1.48
N GLU A 103 -5.29 16.18 2.41
CA GLU A 103 -4.98 17.59 2.64
C GLU A 103 -3.61 17.80 3.28
N ASP A 104 -3.15 16.88 4.12
CA ASP A 104 -1.81 16.95 4.70
C ASP A 104 -0.74 16.78 3.61
N GLN A 105 -0.97 15.83 2.69
CA GLN A 105 -0.12 15.65 1.52
C GLN A 105 -0.20 16.85 0.57
N ALA A 106 -1.38 17.46 0.40
CA ALA A 106 -1.54 18.64 -0.44
C ALA A 106 -0.70 19.83 0.06
N ARG A 107 -0.67 20.08 1.37
CA ARG A 107 0.18 21.13 1.96
C ARG A 107 1.66 20.83 1.75
N LYS A 108 2.07 19.57 1.92
CA LYS A 108 3.45 19.14 1.69
C LYS A 108 3.85 19.32 0.22
N ASP A 109 3.03 18.84 -0.71
CA ASP A 109 3.28 18.98 -2.15
C ASP A 109 3.37 20.45 -2.57
N ALA A 110 2.52 21.31 -2.00
CA ALA A 110 2.55 22.75 -2.25
C ALA A 110 3.85 23.40 -1.72
N ALA A 111 4.28 23.05 -0.50
CA ALA A 111 5.54 23.53 0.06
C ALA A 111 6.76 23.04 -0.74
N ASP A 112 6.76 21.77 -1.13
CA ASP A 112 7.81 21.18 -1.98
C ASP A 112 7.86 21.90 -3.34
N ARG A 113 6.70 22.22 -3.94
CA ARG A 113 6.65 23.03 -5.16
C ARG A 113 7.22 24.43 -4.94
N GLU A 114 6.85 25.12 -3.87
CA GLU A 114 7.37 26.47 -3.61
C GLU A 114 8.89 26.48 -3.37
N ALA A 115 9.41 25.45 -2.70
CA ALA A 115 10.85 25.26 -2.54
C ALA A 115 11.56 25.07 -3.89
N ILE A 116 10.96 24.28 -4.80
CA ILE A 116 11.46 24.11 -6.17
C ILE A 116 11.43 25.44 -6.92
N LEU A 117 10.34 26.21 -6.84
CA LEU A 117 10.20 27.50 -7.52
C LEU A 117 11.19 28.54 -6.99
N SER A 118 11.37 28.61 -5.68
CA SER A 118 12.37 29.48 -5.04
C SER A 118 13.78 29.14 -5.53
N SER A 119 14.14 27.86 -5.53
CA SER A 119 15.43 27.40 -6.06
C SER A 119 15.59 27.69 -7.56
N LEU A 120 14.50 27.60 -8.33
CA LEU A 120 14.48 27.89 -9.76
C LEU A 120 14.68 29.38 -10.05
N ARG A 121 14.04 30.27 -9.28
CA ARG A 121 14.20 31.73 -9.37
C ARG A 121 15.66 32.14 -9.15
N GLU A 122 16.34 31.57 -8.16
CA GLU A 122 17.76 31.86 -7.90
C GLU A 122 18.67 31.36 -9.03
N LYS A 123 18.41 30.17 -9.58
CA LYS A 123 19.22 29.63 -10.68
C LYS A 123 19.04 30.40 -11.99
N LEU A 124 17.83 30.91 -12.26
CA LEU A 124 17.58 31.75 -13.43
C LEU A 124 18.40 33.05 -13.39
N LYS A 125 18.69 33.61 -12.20
CA LYS A 125 19.60 34.76 -12.06
C LYS A 125 21.05 34.42 -12.46
N GLN A 126 21.47 33.18 -12.31
CA GLN A 126 22.83 32.69 -12.57
C GLN A 126 23.02 32.22 -14.03
N GLY A 127 21.95 32.15 -14.83
CA GLY A 127 21.97 31.79 -16.24
C GLY A 127 21.44 30.39 -16.56
N ASP A 128 21.00 30.20 -17.80
CA ASP A 128 20.20 29.05 -18.25
C ASP A 128 20.93 27.70 -18.29
N LYS A 129 22.27 27.71 -18.35
CA LYS A 129 23.08 26.47 -18.42
C LYS A 129 22.91 25.57 -17.20
N ALA A 130 22.62 26.14 -16.02
CA ALA A 130 22.40 25.40 -14.78
C ALA A 130 21.04 24.66 -14.73
N LEU A 131 20.15 24.93 -15.68
CA LEU A 131 18.80 24.35 -15.77
C LEU A 131 18.77 23.10 -16.66
N VAL A 132 19.79 22.92 -17.51
CA VAL A 132 19.91 21.84 -18.49
C VAL A 132 20.28 20.53 -17.77
N GLY A 133 19.26 19.82 -17.28
CA GLY A 133 19.44 18.50 -16.67
C GLY A 133 18.36 18.18 -15.65
N ASN A 134 17.91 19.18 -14.90
CA ASN A 134 16.98 18.98 -13.80
C ASN A 134 15.54 18.81 -14.32
N LYS A 135 15.07 17.55 -14.39
CA LYS A 135 13.68 17.21 -14.76
C LYS A 135 12.63 17.88 -13.86
N GLY A 136 12.98 18.21 -12.61
CA GLY A 136 12.10 18.93 -11.69
C GLY A 136 11.79 20.35 -12.14
N TYR A 137 12.80 21.09 -12.61
CA TYR A 137 12.64 22.47 -13.06
C TYR A 137 11.94 22.59 -14.41
N ARG A 138 12.24 21.71 -15.37
CA ARG A 138 11.64 21.74 -16.72
C ARG A 138 10.11 21.77 -16.72
N ARG A 139 9.48 21.23 -15.67
CA ARG A 139 8.03 21.20 -15.53
C ARG A 139 7.40 22.59 -15.35
N TYR A 140 8.16 23.56 -14.86
CA TYR A 140 7.69 24.92 -14.54
C TYR A 140 8.27 25.97 -15.48
N LEU A 141 8.99 25.57 -16.54
CA LEU A 141 9.64 26.50 -17.44
C LEU A 141 8.89 26.62 -18.77
N LYS A 142 8.91 27.81 -19.36
CA LYS A 142 8.65 28.08 -20.77
C LYS A 142 9.92 28.64 -21.41
N THR A 143 10.02 28.49 -22.72
CA THR A 143 11.11 29.07 -23.50
C THR A 143 10.62 30.38 -24.11
N THR A 144 11.34 31.46 -23.85
CA THR A 144 11.07 32.80 -24.41
C THR A 144 12.32 33.23 -25.18
N GLY A 145 12.33 32.98 -26.49
CA GLY A 145 13.54 33.17 -27.31
C GLY A 145 14.65 32.20 -26.91
N GLU A 146 15.84 32.72 -26.59
CA GLU A 146 16.98 31.93 -26.14
C GLU A 146 17.02 31.70 -24.62
N ARG A 147 16.07 32.26 -23.85
CA ARG A 147 16.05 32.20 -22.39
C ARG A 147 14.91 31.35 -21.84
N PHE A 148 15.08 30.86 -20.62
CA PHE A 148 14.01 30.23 -19.87
C PHE A 148 13.34 31.20 -18.91
N GLU A 149 12.03 31.06 -18.76
CA GLU A 149 11.24 31.80 -17.77
C GLU A 149 10.32 30.83 -17.03
N ILE A 150 9.93 31.20 -15.81
CA ILE A 150 8.89 30.46 -15.08
C ILE A 150 7.56 30.65 -15.80
N ASP A 151 6.89 29.54 -16.05
CA ASP A 151 5.57 29.47 -16.65
C ASP A 151 4.53 29.36 -15.54
N GLU A 152 3.96 30.51 -15.16
CA GLU A 152 2.93 30.60 -14.12
C GLU A 152 1.69 29.75 -14.43
N GLN A 153 1.36 29.55 -15.71
CA GLN A 153 0.24 28.66 -16.07
C GLN A 153 0.57 27.20 -15.77
N LYS A 154 1.81 26.76 -16.00
CA LYS A 154 2.26 25.42 -15.60
C LYS A 154 2.31 25.28 -14.08
N VAL A 155 2.73 26.31 -13.35
CA VAL A 155 2.71 26.31 -11.88
C VAL A 155 1.29 26.11 -11.35
N LEU A 156 0.34 26.89 -11.84
CA LEU A 156 -1.07 26.77 -11.47
C LEU A 156 -1.66 25.42 -11.87
N ALA A 157 -1.30 24.91 -13.05
CA ALA A 157 -1.73 23.58 -13.49
C ALA A 157 -1.17 22.48 -12.59
N GLU A 158 0.08 22.59 -12.13
CA GLU A 158 0.70 21.64 -11.21
C GLU A 158 0.05 21.64 -9.82
N ALA A 159 -0.32 22.83 -9.31
CA ALA A 159 -1.01 22.96 -8.03
C ALA A 159 -2.34 22.19 -7.99
N ARG A 160 -2.99 21.96 -9.14
CA ARG A 160 -4.24 21.19 -9.21
C ARG A 160 -4.09 19.74 -8.76
N TYR A 161 -2.89 19.16 -8.78
CA TYR A 161 -2.64 17.76 -8.45
C TYR A 161 -2.22 17.52 -7.00
N ASP A 162 -1.95 18.58 -6.22
CA ASP A 162 -1.43 18.46 -4.86
C ASP A 162 -2.33 17.59 -3.97
N GLY A 163 -1.74 16.58 -3.35
CA GLY A 163 -2.41 15.64 -2.47
C GLY A 163 -3.53 14.82 -3.13
N LYS A 164 -3.69 14.87 -4.45
CA LYS A 164 -4.74 14.14 -5.17
C LYS A 164 -4.24 12.86 -5.81
N TRP A 165 -5.12 11.88 -5.89
CA TRP A 165 -5.01 10.73 -6.78
C TRP A 165 -6.39 10.35 -7.28
N VAL A 166 -6.44 9.65 -8.41
CA VAL A 166 -7.69 9.26 -9.06
C VAL A 166 -7.69 7.75 -9.21
N LEU A 167 -8.82 7.14 -8.88
CA LEU A 167 -9.09 5.73 -9.08
C LEU A 167 -10.15 5.58 -10.17
N ARG A 168 -10.01 4.58 -11.04
CA ARG A 168 -11.07 4.12 -11.95
C ARG A 168 -11.63 2.82 -11.39
N THR A 169 -12.95 2.65 -11.39
CA THR A 169 -13.59 1.44 -10.86
C THR A 169 -14.90 1.16 -11.59
N ASN A 170 -15.26 -0.12 -11.73
CA ASN A 170 -16.59 -0.58 -12.14
C ASN A 170 -17.33 -1.28 -10.98
N THR A 171 -16.88 -1.11 -9.74
CA THR A 171 -17.53 -1.70 -8.57
C THR A 171 -18.73 -0.86 -8.12
N ASP A 172 -19.68 -1.49 -7.44
CA ASP A 172 -20.81 -0.81 -6.79
C ASP A 172 -20.48 -0.31 -5.37
N LEU A 173 -19.21 -0.42 -4.96
CA LEU A 173 -18.79 -0.02 -3.63
C LEU A 173 -18.91 1.51 -3.45
N PRO A 174 -19.25 2.00 -2.25
CA PRO A 174 -19.20 3.43 -1.93
C PRO A 174 -17.82 4.03 -2.19
N ALA A 175 -17.76 5.30 -2.59
CA ALA A 175 -16.51 5.98 -2.94
C ALA A 175 -15.46 5.93 -1.82
N GLU A 176 -15.89 6.05 -0.56
CA GLU A 176 -15.05 5.91 0.62
C GLU A 176 -14.42 4.52 0.72
N GLU A 177 -15.19 3.46 0.46
CA GLU A 177 -14.72 2.10 0.55
C GLU A 177 -13.74 1.78 -0.59
N VAL A 178 -14.02 2.24 -1.81
CA VAL A 178 -13.10 2.12 -2.95
C VAL A 178 -11.73 2.73 -2.60
N ALA A 179 -11.71 3.94 -2.02
CA ALA A 179 -10.48 4.60 -1.62
C ALA A 179 -9.74 3.85 -0.50
N LEU A 180 -10.46 3.31 0.49
CA LEU A 180 -9.88 2.55 1.59
C LEU A 180 -9.34 1.19 1.14
N LYS A 181 -10.07 0.45 0.31
CA LYS A 181 -9.61 -0.82 -0.29
C LYS A 181 -8.37 -0.60 -1.15
N TYR A 182 -8.32 0.48 -1.93
CA TYR A 182 -7.11 0.83 -2.68
C TYR A 182 -5.92 1.14 -1.76
N LYS A 183 -6.14 1.87 -0.64
CA LYS A 183 -5.08 2.11 0.35
C LYS A 183 -4.53 0.82 0.98
N GLN A 184 -5.31 -0.27 1.03
CA GLN A 184 -4.79 -1.56 1.49
C GLN A 184 -3.71 -2.14 0.57
N LEU A 185 -3.59 -1.68 -0.68
CA LEU A 185 -2.47 -2.03 -1.55
C LEU A 185 -1.12 -1.60 -0.95
N TRP A 186 -1.07 -0.42 -0.32
CA TRP A 186 0.12 0.05 0.41
C TRP A 186 0.43 -0.83 1.61
N MET A 187 -0.59 -1.39 2.26
CA MET A 187 -0.38 -2.38 3.31
C MET A 187 0.35 -3.58 2.69
N VAL A 188 -0.15 -4.13 1.58
CA VAL A 188 0.50 -5.26 0.90
C VAL A 188 1.94 -4.95 0.49
N GLU A 189 2.23 -3.77 -0.06
CA GLU A 189 3.60 -3.35 -0.38
C GLU A 189 4.51 -3.21 0.86
N SER A 190 3.98 -2.58 1.93
CA SER A 190 4.68 -2.50 3.21
C SER A 190 4.95 -3.88 3.76
N LEU A 191 4.02 -4.82 3.60
CA LEU A 191 4.17 -6.19 4.05
C LEU A 191 5.23 -6.92 3.21
N PHE A 192 5.25 -6.77 1.88
CA PHE A 192 6.35 -7.30 1.06
C PHE A 192 7.72 -6.73 1.47
N ARG A 193 7.76 -5.48 1.93
CA ARG A 193 8.98 -4.86 2.47
C ARG A 193 9.34 -5.42 3.84
N THR A 194 8.36 -5.61 4.72
CA THR A 194 8.52 -6.23 6.04
C THR A 194 8.95 -7.69 5.92
N LEU A 195 8.43 -8.46 4.96
CA LEU A 195 8.89 -9.83 4.70
C LEU A 195 10.38 -9.85 4.36
N LYS A 196 10.83 -8.90 3.53
CA LYS A 196 12.26 -8.74 3.21
C LYS A 196 13.12 -8.36 4.42
N SER A 197 12.59 -7.56 5.34
CA SER A 197 13.38 -7.05 6.47
C SER A 197 13.28 -7.87 7.75
N VAL A 198 12.13 -8.48 8.04
CA VAL A 198 11.83 -9.15 9.32
C VAL A 198 11.88 -10.67 9.21
N LEU A 199 11.43 -11.26 8.10
CA LEU A 199 11.59 -12.71 7.90
C LEU A 199 12.98 -13.09 7.37
N GLU A 200 13.93 -12.13 7.38
CA GLU A 200 15.26 -12.30 6.79
C GLU A 200 15.25 -13.04 5.46
N THR A 201 14.25 -12.78 4.60
CA THR A 201 14.31 -13.21 3.21
C THR A 201 15.33 -12.32 2.52
N ARG A 202 16.61 -12.49 2.88
CA ARG A 202 17.74 -12.03 2.11
C ARG A 202 17.51 -12.49 0.67
N PRO A 203 18.12 -11.84 -0.34
CA PRO A 203 18.20 -12.43 -1.65
C PRO A 203 18.97 -13.76 -1.51
N ILE A 204 18.24 -14.85 -1.25
CA ILE A 204 18.76 -16.18 -1.44
C ILE A 204 18.71 -16.30 -2.96
N TYR A 205 19.88 -16.22 -3.60
CA TYR A 205 20.02 -16.30 -5.05
C TYR A 205 19.71 -17.72 -5.51
N HIS A 206 18.44 -18.10 -5.41
CA HIS A 206 17.92 -19.36 -5.88
C HIS A 206 18.14 -19.43 -7.39
N ARG A 207 18.79 -20.51 -7.84
CA ARG A 207 19.10 -20.75 -9.26
C ARG A 207 18.16 -21.74 -9.92
N ARG A 208 17.27 -22.37 -9.14
CA ARG A 208 16.30 -23.38 -9.58
C ARG A 208 14.89 -22.90 -9.28
N ASP A 209 13.98 -23.12 -10.23
CA ASP A 209 12.60 -22.68 -10.15
C ASP A 209 11.87 -23.29 -8.95
N GLU A 210 12.13 -24.56 -8.62
CA GLU A 210 11.50 -25.24 -7.48
C GLU A 210 11.87 -24.57 -6.15
N THR A 211 13.12 -24.13 -6.01
CA THR A 211 13.58 -23.46 -4.80
C THR A 211 13.02 -22.04 -4.69
N ILE A 212 12.87 -21.35 -5.83
CA ILE A 212 12.16 -20.04 -5.88
C ILE A 212 10.72 -20.22 -5.43
N LEU A 213 10.02 -21.23 -5.98
CA LEU A 213 8.62 -21.51 -5.63
C LEU A 213 8.45 -21.86 -4.16
N GLY A 214 9.32 -22.73 -3.62
CA GLY A 214 9.29 -23.11 -2.21
C GLY A 214 9.52 -21.92 -1.28
N HIS A 215 10.48 -21.05 -1.61
CA HIS A 215 10.75 -19.84 -0.83
C HIS A 215 9.55 -18.89 -0.84
N VAL A 216 9.01 -18.58 -2.03
CA VAL A 216 7.82 -17.72 -2.18
C VAL A 216 6.64 -18.29 -1.40
N PHE A 217 6.43 -19.61 -1.45
CA PHE A 217 5.38 -20.28 -0.69
C PHE A 217 5.56 -20.11 0.82
N CYS A 218 6.73 -20.43 1.37
CA CYS A 218 6.98 -20.30 2.81
C CYS A 218 6.87 -18.85 3.29
N SER A 219 7.40 -17.88 2.53
CA SER A 219 7.27 -16.46 2.85
C SER A 219 5.82 -16.00 2.83
N PHE A 220 5.02 -16.46 1.86
CA PHE A 220 3.60 -16.14 1.78
C PHE A 220 2.79 -16.81 2.89
N LEU A 221 3.11 -18.06 3.26
CA LEU A 221 2.47 -18.76 4.36
C LEU A 221 2.75 -18.07 5.70
N ALA A 222 4.02 -17.76 5.98
CA ALA A 222 4.42 -17.01 7.18
C ALA A 222 3.70 -15.66 7.25
N PHE A 223 3.56 -14.98 6.11
CA PHE A 223 2.79 -13.75 5.98
C PHE A 223 1.31 -13.92 6.35
N VAL A 224 0.64 -14.95 5.80
CA VAL A 224 -0.78 -15.23 6.11
C VAL A 224 -0.96 -15.47 7.61
N LEU A 225 -0.07 -16.26 8.22
CA LEU A 225 -0.11 -16.53 9.67
C LEU A 225 0.10 -15.27 10.51
N MET A 226 1.07 -14.42 10.13
CA MET A 226 1.31 -13.13 10.78
C MET A 226 0.07 -12.23 10.70
N LYS A 227 -0.55 -12.10 9.52
CA LYS A 227 -1.71 -11.22 9.34
C LYS A 227 -2.94 -11.73 10.10
N GLU A 228 -3.15 -13.04 10.13
CA GLU A 228 -4.23 -13.64 10.92
C GLU A 228 -4.02 -13.40 12.42
N LEU A 229 -2.82 -13.64 12.95
CA LEU A 229 -2.51 -13.36 14.36
C LEU A 229 -2.72 -11.89 14.71
N GLN A 230 -2.27 -10.97 13.84
CA GLN A 230 -2.50 -9.54 14.02
C GLN A 230 -4.00 -9.20 14.00
N SER A 231 -4.78 -9.77 13.08
CA SER A 231 -6.22 -9.53 13.02
C SER A 231 -6.95 -10.04 14.26
N ARG A 232 -6.55 -11.19 14.81
CA ARG A 232 -7.09 -11.70 16.08
C ARG A 232 -6.73 -10.81 17.26
N ALA A 233 -5.50 -10.33 17.33
CA ALA A 233 -5.06 -9.40 18.36
C ALA A 233 -5.85 -8.07 18.28
N GLU A 234 -6.03 -7.52 17.08
CA GLU A 234 -6.83 -6.31 16.84
C GLU A 234 -8.29 -6.47 17.28
N ARG A 235 -8.92 -7.65 17.05
CA ARG A 235 -10.29 -7.96 17.52
C ARG A 235 -10.39 -7.96 19.05
N LEU A 236 -9.31 -8.28 19.75
CA LEU A 236 -9.22 -8.22 21.22
C LEU A 236 -8.79 -6.83 21.72
N GLY A 237 -8.60 -5.86 20.83
CA GLY A 237 -8.15 -4.50 21.18
C GLY A 237 -6.65 -4.38 21.45
N TYR A 238 -5.84 -5.38 21.07
CA TYR A 238 -4.40 -5.34 21.22
C TYR A 238 -3.72 -4.71 20.00
N ALA A 239 -2.92 -3.68 20.24
CA ALA A 239 -1.97 -3.15 19.27
C ALA A 239 -0.57 -3.68 19.62
N LEU A 240 -0.13 -4.73 18.93
CA LEU A 240 1.16 -5.37 19.14
C LEU A 240 2.13 -4.95 18.05
N GLU A 241 3.34 -4.56 18.43
CA GLU A 241 4.44 -4.36 17.48
C GLU A 241 5.06 -5.71 17.12
N TRP A 242 5.18 -5.99 15.82
CA TRP A 242 5.61 -7.32 15.35
C TRP A 242 7.03 -7.68 15.78
N ALA A 243 7.92 -6.71 15.86
CA ALA A 243 9.29 -6.92 16.36
C ALA A 243 9.31 -7.38 17.82
N ASP A 244 8.42 -6.83 18.66
CA ASP A 244 8.28 -7.24 20.06
C ASP A 244 7.67 -8.64 20.17
N VAL A 245 6.68 -8.96 19.33
CA VAL A 245 6.07 -10.30 19.25
C VAL A 245 7.12 -11.37 18.98
N ILE A 246 7.93 -11.19 17.93
CA ILE A 246 8.98 -12.16 17.59
C ILE A 246 10.02 -12.26 18.70
N ARG A 247 10.53 -11.13 19.20
CA ARG A 247 11.54 -11.11 20.26
C ARG A 247 11.06 -11.79 21.53
N ASP A 248 9.84 -11.52 21.96
CA ASP A 248 9.33 -12.04 23.23
C ASP A 248 8.98 -13.54 23.10
N LEU A 249 8.46 -13.99 21.95
CA LEU A 249 8.24 -15.41 21.66
C LEU A 249 9.56 -16.19 21.54
N ASP A 250 10.61 -15.60 20.96
CA ASP A 250 11.93 -16.25 20.84
C ASP A 250 12.59 -16.48 22.22
N ARG A 251 12.27 -15.62 23.20
CA ARG A 251 12.66 -15.78 24.61
C ARG A 251 11.84 -16.84 25.36
N LEU A 252 10.69 -17.25 24.81
CA LEU A 252 9.83 -18.26 25.39
C LEU A 252 10.36 -19.64 25.03
N GLN A 253 11.14 -20.24 25.92
CA GLN A 253 11.81 -21.52 25.72
C GLN A 253 11.32 -22.56 26.73
N GLU A 254 11.38 -23.82 26.35
CA GLU A 254 11.11 -24.96 27.23
C GLU A 254 12.37 -25.81 27.33
N THR A 255 12.78 -26.12 28.56
CA THR A 255 13.96 -26.93 28.88
C THR A 255 13.52 -28.17 29.64
N GLU A 256 14.04 -29.33 29.24
CA GLU A 256 13.83 -30.58 29.96
C GLU A 256 14.90 -30.74 31.06
N LEU A 257 14.46 -31.04 32.28
CA LEU A 257 15.30 -31.39 33.42
C LEU A 257 14.94 -32.79 33.91
N GLU A 258 15.95 -33.56 34.30
CA GLU A 258 15.79 -34.82 35.00
C GLU A 258 16.31 -34.69 36.43
N GLN A 259 15.47 -35.03 37.41
CA GLN A 259 15.82 -35.00 38.83
C GLN A 259 15.15 -36.18 39.54
N ASP A 260 15.94 -36.95 40.30
CA ASP A 260 15.48 -38.10 41.08
C ASP A 260 14.66 -39.12 40.26
N GLY A 261 15.08 -39.37 39.01
CA GLY A 261 14.41 -40.28 38.08
C GLY A 261 13.08 -39.77 37.53
N LYS A 262 12.73 -38.51 37.78
CA LYS A 262 11.55 -37.83 37.21
C LYS A 262 11.97 -36.79 36.17
N ARG A 263 11.20 -36.68 35.09
CA ARG A 263 11.40 -35.68 34.04
C ARG A 263 10.47 -34.50 34.21
N PHE A 264 10.99 -33.30 34.03
CA PHE A 264 10.26 -32.05 34.13
C PHE A 264 10.52 -31.20 32.90
N LEU A 265 9.48 -30.56 32.37
CA LEU A 265 9.59 -29.49 31.40
C LEU A 265 9.38 -28.16 32.11
N LEU A 266 10.38 -27.29 31.98
CA LEU A 266 10.42 -25.95 32.54
C LEU A 266 10.37 -24.93 31.43
N ARG A 267 9.39 -24.04 31.49
CA ARG A 267 9.26 -22.93 30.56
C ARG A 267 9.83 -21.66 31.18
N THR A 268 10.51 -20.84 30.38
CA THR A 268 10.90 -19.48 30.78
C THR A 268 9.67 -18.61 31.06
N GLU A 269 9.84 -17.50 31.79
CA GLU A 269 8.72 -16.59 32.08
C GLU A 269 8.12 -16.00 30.79
N ALA A 270 6.79 -15.97 30.69
CA ALA A 270 6.13 -15.31 29.57
C ALA A 270 6.10 -13.80 29.81
N SER A 271 7.01 -13.08 29.19
CA SER A 271 7.16 -11.63 29.32
C SER A 271 6.62 -10.87 28.11
N GLY A 272 6.41 -9.56 28.29
CA GLY A 272 6.05 -8.65 27.20
C GLY A 272 4.74 -9.01 26.51
N THR A 273 4.82 -9.31 25.21
CA THR A 273 3.66 -9.57 24.35
C THR A 273 3.14 -11.02 24.41
N CYS A 274 3.89 -11.96 24.99
CA CYS A 274 3.58 -13.40 24.96
C CYS A 274 2.16 -13.73 25.42
N GLY A 275 1.73 -13.23 26.58
CA GLY A 275 0.38 -13.53 27.09
C GLY A 275 -0.74 -13.11 26.13
N LYS A 276 -0.61 -11.92 25.53
CA LYS A 276 -1.58 -11.37 24.55
C LYS A 276 -1.58 -12.18 23.26
N VAL A 277 -0.40 -12.63 22.82
CA VAL A 277 -0.25 -13.47 21.62
C VAL A 277 -0.95 -14.82 21.83
N PHE A 278 -0.73 -15.48 22.97
CA PHE A 278 -1.39 -16.77 23.28
C PHE A 278 -2.91 -16.61 23.35
N GLN A 279 -3.41 -15.54 23.99
CA GLN A 279 -4.83 -15.21 24.02
C GLN A 279 -5.39 -14.98 22.61
N ALA A 280 -4.70 -14.19 21.77
CA ALA A 280 -5.12 -13.95 20.39
C ALA A 280 -5.09 -15.23 19.54
N ALA A 281 -4.12 -16.11 19.76
CA ALA A 281 -4.03 -17.40 19.07
C ALA A 281 -5.12 -18.38 19.53
N GLY A 282 -5.71 -18.19 20.71
CA GLY A 282 -6.64 -19.13 21.33
C GLY A 282 -5.92 -20.36 21.90
N VAL A 283 -4.65 -20.21 22.29
CA VAL A 283 -3.81 -21.29 22.82
C VAL A 283 -3.51 -21.02 24.29
N ALA A 284 -3.68 -22.03 25.13
CA ALA A 284 -3.31 -21.93 26.54
C ALA A 284 -1.78 -21.94 26.68
N LEU A 285 -1.24 -20.99 27.45
CA LEU A 285 0.17 -21.00 27.80
C LEU A 285 0.44 -22.17 28.75
N PRO A 286 1.40 -23.07 28.46
CA PRO A 286 1.66 -24.20 29.33
C PRO A 286 2.19 -23.73 30.70
N PRO A 287 1.93 -24.51 31.77
CA PRO A 287 2.45 -24.22 33.10
C PRO A 287 3.97 -24.02 33.08
N THR A 288 4.48 -23.20 33.99
CA THR A 288 5.93 -22.95 34.09
C THR A 288 6.71 -24.22 34.40
N VAL A 289 6.12 -25.14 35.16
CA VAL A 289 6.68 -26.46 35.48
C VAL A 289 5.64 -27.51 35.14
N ARG A 290 6.05 -28.52 34.38
CA ARG A 290 5.23 -29.69 34.05
C ARG A 290 6.05 -30.95 34.25
N GLN A 291 5.59 -31.87 35.10
CA GLN A 291 6.19 -33.20 35.16
C GLN A 291 5.78 -33.99 33.92
N VAL A 292 6.76 -34.59 33.25
CA VAL A 292 6.53 -35.51 32.12
C VAL A 292 6.63 -36.94 32.65
N ALA A 293 5.71 -37.78 32.19
CA ALA A 293 5.64 -39.19 32.56
C ALA A 293 6.86 -39.98 32.05
#